data_AF-A0A957FIN0-F1
#
_entry.id   AF-A0A957FIN0-F1
#
_cell.length_a   1.000
_cell.length_b   1.000
_cell.length_c   1.000
_cell.angle_alpha   90.00
_cell.angle_beta   90.00
_cell.angle_gamma   90.00
#
_symmetry.space_group_name_H-M   'P 1'
#
loop_
_entity.id
_entity.type
_entity.pdbx_description
1 polymer ?
#
loop_
_entity_poly.entity_id
_entity_poly.type
_entity_poly.pdbx_seq_one_letter_code
_entity_poly.pdbx_strand_id
1 'polypeptide(L)'
;MHDLIIIGGGPAGLTAAVYAIRKRLDVVLVSQDLGGKINYTMSLPNMEPYQVIRGADIVEKFWQELDYLDFARRLESVTAVTRSSDIFPIHLADQTTLSARAVIYAAGVHVQRLDIPGERRFLGRGASYSAISHAHLFLDKTVAVIGDGHRARRAVAELTQVADHVHLITPSPDAGKTLRDMAAANDKVTLWPGYRLSEMAGDDFLAQVTLQSHGGTAETLYIDGLFIELGLIPNTEPLADLAQLDENGRVIVDKLNRTTCPGLFAAGDVTDICVEQVLVAVGDGAKAALTAYDYLLPAL
;
A
#
# COMPACT_ATOMS: atom_id res chain seq x y z
N MET A 1 5.46 -27.77 12.53
CA MET A 1 4.05 -27.50 12.23
C MET A 1 3.60 -26.48 13.25
N HIS A 2 3.11 -25.33 12.81
CA HIS A 2 2.74 -24.20 13.66
C HIS A 2 1.22 -24.14 13.84
N ASP A 3 0.76 -23.46 14.88
CA ASP A 3 -0.67 -23.11 15.00
C ASP A 3 -1.04 -22.10 13.90
N LEU A 4 -0.19 -21.09 13.72
CA LEU A 4 -0.42 -19.97 12.83
C LEU A 4 0.84 -19.58 12.07
N ILE A 5 0.75 -19.39 10.76
CA ILE A 5 1.78 -18.69 9.98
C ILE A 5 1.21 -17.35 9.50
N ILE A 6 2.01 -16.29 9.63
CA ILE A 6 1.66 -14.95 9.17
C ILE A 6 2.59 -14.61 8.00
N ILE A 7 2.04 -14.17 6.88
CA ILE A 7 2.80 -13.87 5.67
C ILE A 7 2.77 -12.37 5.42
N GLY A 8 3.93 -11.73 5.41
CA GLY A 8 4.11 -10.30 5.18
C GLY A 8 4.50 -9.53 6.45
N GLY A 9 5.65 -8.85 6.39
CA GLY A 9 6.26 -8.13 7.52
C GLY A 9 5.85 -6.66 7.63
N GLY A 10 4.75 -6.25 6.98
CA GLY A 10 4.20 -4.91 7.06
C GLY A 10 3.40 -4.64 8.35
N PRO A 11 2.73 -3.47 8.47
CA PRO A 11 2.00 -3.07 9.67
C PRO A 11 0.94 -4.10 10.12
N ALA A 12 0.19 -4.67 9.17
CA ALA A 12 -0.83 -5.68 9.46
C ALA A 12 -0.20 -6.97 10.01
N GLY A 13 0.82 -7.53 9.34
CA GLY A 13 1.45 -8.78 9.75
C GLY A 13 2.23 -8.67 11.06
N LEU A 14 2.97 -7.58 11.26
CA LEU A 14 3.66 -7.31 12.53
C LEU A 14 2.67 -7.23 13.70
N THR A 15 1.54 -6.52 13.50
CA THR A 15 0.50 -6.43 14.52
C THR A 15 -0.12 -7.80 14.79
N ALA A 16 -0.43 -8.57 13.74
CA ALA A 16 -0.99 -9.91 13.88
C ALA A 16 -0.05 -10.84 14.67
N ALA A 17 1.26 -10.76 14.41
CA ALA A 17 2.28 -11.57 15.08
C ALA A 17 2.34 -11.27 16.58
N VAL A 18 2.38 -9.98 16.96
CA VAL A 18 2.37 -9.57 18.36
C VAL A 18 1.12 -10.08 19.09
N TYR A 19 -0.06 -9.98 18.47
CA TYR A 19 -1.29 -10.50 19.08
C TYR A 19 -1.30 -12.02 19.21
N ALA A 20 -0.85 -12.75 18.19
CA ALA A 20 -0.74 -14.21 18.22
C ALA A 20 0.23 -14.71 19.30
N ILE A 21 1.41 -14.08 19.41
CA ILE A 21 2.42 -14.41 20.44
C ILE A 21 1.87 -14.19 21.85
N ARG A 22 1.15 -13.08 22.07
CA ARG A 22 0.50 -12.78 23.37
C ARG A 22 -0.56 -13.83 23.75
N LYS A 23 -1.14 -14.51 22.77
CA LYS A 23 -2.05 -15.65 22.96
C LYS A 23 -1.35 -17.00 23.13
N ARG A 24 0.00 -16.99 23.13
CA ARG A 24 0.86 -18.18 23.25
C ARG A 24 0.65 -19.22 22.15
N LEU A 25 0.28 -18.77 20.94
CA LEU A 25 0.27 -19.64 19.76
C LEU A 25 1.70 -19.96 19.33
N ASP A 26 1.92 -21.17 18.81
CA ASP A 26 3.13 -21.46 18.01
C ASP A 26 2.99 -20.73 16.67
N VAL A 27 3.75 -19.64 16.50
CA VAL A 27 3.62 -18.71 15.38
C VAL A 27 4.95 -18.38 14.73
N VAL A 28 4.93 -18.30 13.40
CA VAL A 28 6.05 -17.81 12.59
C VAL A 28 5.54 -16.72 11.62
N LEU A 29 6.21 -15.58 11.64
CA LEU A 29 6.07 -14.51 10.66
C LEU A 29 7.07 -14.74 9.51
N VAL A 30 6.58 -14.85 8.28
CA VAL A 30 7.41 -15.03 7.08
C VAL A 30 7.33 -13.77 6.22
N SER A 31 8.46 -13.16 5.88
CA SER A 31 8.52 -11.97 5.03
C SER A 31 9.91 -11.75 4.44
N GLN A 32 10.03 -11.07 3.30
CA GLN A 32 11.33 -10.65 2.76
C GLN A 32 11.99 -9.54 3.60
N ASP A 33 11.17 -8.63 4.12
CA ASP A 33 11.57 -7.50 4.94
C ASP A 33 10.63 -7.31 6.13
N LEU A 34 11.05 -6.48 7.08
CA LEU A 34 10.22 -6.04 8.20
C LEU A 34 9.95 -4.54 8.05
N GLY A 35 8.70 -4.15 8.29
CA GLY A 35 8.19 -2.80 8.10
C GLY A 35 7.26 -2.69 6.89
N GLY A 36 7.57 -3.37 5.78
CA GLY A 36 6.81 -3.28 4.53
C GLY A 36 6.67 -1.85 4.02
N LYS A 37 5.52 -1.52 3.41
CA LYS A 37 5.19 -0.14 3.01
C LYS A 37 4.86 0.71 4.24
N ILE A 38 5.90 1.20 4.91
CA ILE A 38 5.79 2.30 5.86
C ILE A 38 5.73 3.59 5.03
N ASN A 39 4.83 4.53 5.38
CA ASN A 39 4.83 5.86 4.77
C ASN A 39 6.26 6.44 4.82
N TYR A 40 6.86 6.71 3.66
CA TYR A 40 8.10 7.48 3.62
C TYR A 40 7.80 8.93 3.96
N THR A 41 8.73 9.57 4.65
CA THR A 41 8.57 10.99 5.03
C THR A 41 8.60 11.86 3.77
N MET A 42 7.64 12.78 3.67
CA MET A 42 7.70 13.87 2.71
C MET A 42 8.52 15.02 3.30
N SER A 43 9.48 15.49 2.51
CA SER A 43 10.24 16.72 2.78
C SER A 43 10.00 17.68 1.62
N LEU A 44 9.73 18.94 1.95
CA LEU A 44 9.56 20.03 0.99
C LEU A 44 10.46 21.23 1.37
N PRO A 45 10.83 22.09 0.41
CA PRO A 45 11.60 23.30 0.70
C PRO A 45 10.91 24.16 1.77
N ASN A 46 11.71 24.61 2.75
CA ASN A 46 11.28 25.53 3.81
C ASN A 46 10.14 25.01 4.71
N MET A 47 9.90 23.70 4.75
CA MET A 47 8.98 23.10 5.73
C MET A 47 9.72 22.74 7.02
N GLU A 48 9.26 23.28 8.14
CA GLU A 48 9.71 22.80 9.44
C GLU A 48 9.17 21.39 9.73
N PRO A 49 9.92 20.56 10.47
CA PRO A 49 9.40 19.29 10.96
C PRO A 49 8.16 19.52 11.82
N TYR A 50 7.02 19.03 11.37
CA TYR A 50 5.75 19.14 12.08
C TYR A 50 5.43 17.82 12.80
N GLN A 51 4.78 17.91 13.97
CA GLN A 51 4.37 16.75 14.74
C GLN A 51 3.09 16.16 14.16
N VAL A 52 3.20 14.94 13.63
CA VAL A 52 2.06 14.12 13.21
C VAL A 52 2.23 12.72 13.78
N ILE A 53 1.11 11.99 13.87
CA ILE A 53 1.17 10.55 14.12
C ILE A 53 1.83 9.90 12.90
N ARG A 54 3.06 9.44 13.07
CA ARG A 54 3.79 8.73 12.02
C ARG A 54 3.48 7.25 12.12
N GLY A 55 3.07 6.67 11.00
CA GLY A 55 2.89 5.23 10.90
C GLY A 55 4.17 4.46 11.26
N ALA A 56 5.34 5.01 10.90
CA ALA A 56 6.66 4.45 11.23
C ALA A 56 6.83 4.23 12.74
N ASP A 57 6.60 5.27 13.55
CA ASP A 57 6.77 5.23 15.01
C ASP A 57 5.86 4.18 15.67
N ILE A 58 4.70 3.89 15.08
CA ILE A 58 3.77 2.87 15.57
C ILE A 58 4.24 1.47 15.17
N VAL A 59 4.61 1.29 13.91
CA VAL A 59 5.13 0.03 13.40
C VAL A 59 6.41 -0.36 14.13
N GLU A 60 7.27 0.60 14.45
CA GLU A 60 8.49 0.40 15.22
C GLU A 60 8.20 -0.22 16.60
N LYS A 61 7.13 0.19 17.28
CA LYS A 61 6.74 -0.42 18.56
C LYS A 61 6.38 -1.89 18.43
N PHE A 62 5.64 -2.27 17.38
CA PHE A 62 5.33 -3.68 17.12
C PHE A 62 6.58 -4.47 16.73
N TRP A 63 7.46 -3.86 15.93
CA TRP A 63 8.71 -4.47 15.52
C TRP A 63 9.62 -4.76 16.72
N GLN A 64 9.80 -3.80 17.63
CA GLN A 64 10.61 -3.96 18.85
C GLN A 64 10.10 -5.10 19.75
N GLU A 65 8.79 -5.36 19.79
CA GLU A 65 8.24 -6.51 20.53
C GLU A 65 8.62 -7.87 19.90
N LEU A 66 8.91 -7.90 18.60
CA LEU A 66 9.32 -9.10 17.86
C LEU A 66 10.83 -9.23 17.70
N ASP A 67 11.59 -8.17 17.94
CA ASP A 67 12.98 -8.10 17.47
C ASP A 67 13.93 -9.09 18.16
N TYR A 68 13.66 -9.44 19.41
CA TYR A 68 14.42 -10.44 20.15
C TYR A 68 13.88 -11.87 19.97
N LEU A 69 12.81 -12.05 19.18
CA LEU A 69 12.14 -13.33 18.96
C LEU A 69 12.52 -13.90 17.59
N ASP A 70 13.82 -14.17 17.39
CA ASP A 70 14.33 -14.72 16.12
C ASP A 70 13.63 -16.03 15.70
N PHE A 71 13.24 -16.85 16.67
CA PHE A 71 12.52 -18.09 16.39
C PHE A 71 11.11 -17.88 15.80
N ALA A 72 10.51 -16.71 16.02
CA ALA A 72 9.18 -16.37 15.53
C ALA A 72 9.21 -15.67 14.16
N ARG A 73 10.39 -15.55 13.51
CA ARG A 73 10.57 -14.83 12.25
C ARG A 73 11.35 -15.66 11.24
N ARG A 74 10.93 -15.61 9.97
CA ARG A 74 11.65 -16.17 8.83
C ARG A 74 11.76 -15.11 7.74
N LEU A 75 12.99 -14.64 7.51
CA LEU A 75 13.27 -13.70 6.43
C LEU A 75 13.38 -14.45 5.09
N GLU A 76 12.26 -14.64 4.42
CA GLU A 76 12.16 -15.33 3.14
C GLU A 76 10.86 -14.96 2.40
N SER A 77 10.87 -15.16 1.08
CA SER A 77 9.73 -14.97 0.18
C SER A 77 8.83 -16.20 0.18
N VAL A 78 7.52 -15.98 0.28
CA VAL A 78 6.53 -17.04 0.02
C VAL A 78 6.25 -17.11 -1.48
N THR A 79 6.37 -18.29 -2.05
CA THR A 79 6.13 -18.55 -3.48
C THR A 79 4.76 -19.17 -3.74
N ALA A 80 4.23 -19.92 -2.78
CA ALA A 80 2.88 -20.48 -2.85
C ALA A 80 2.33 -20.83 -1.45
N VAL A 81 1.03 -20.65 -1.29
CA VAL A 81 0.24 -21.17 -0.18
C VAL A 81 -0.71 -22.20 -0.76
N THR A 82 -0.70 -23.42 -0.21
CA THR A 82 -1.61 -24.49 -0.64
C THR A 82 -2.46 -24.96 0.53
N ARG A 83 -3.47 -25.77 0.24
CA ARG A 83 -4.31 -26.42 1.26
C ARG A 83 -4.30 -27.92 1.08
N SER A 84 -4.00 -28.64 2.15
CA SER A 84 -4.08 -30.10 2.22
C SER A 84 -4.91 -30.49 3.44
N SER A 85 -6.17 -30.88 3.23
CA SER A 85 -7.12 -31.12 4.32
C SER A 85 -7.27 -29.88 5.24
N ASP A 86 -6.88 -30.02 6.51
CA ASP A 86 -6.97 -28.97 7.54
C ASP A 86 -5.63 -28.29 7.83
N ILE A 87 -4.63 -28.50 6.97
CA ILE A 87 -3.32 -27.84 7.07
C ILE A 87 -3.00 -27.03 5.81
N PHE A 88 -2.22 -25.98 6.02
CA PHE A 88 -1.68 -25.12 4.98
C PHE A 88 -0.18 -25.36 4.85
N PRO A 89 0.30 -25.94 3.75
CA PRO A 89 1.70 -25.88 3.36
C PRO A 89 2.04 -24.50 2.75
N ILE A 90 3.14 -23.90 3.23
CA ILE A 90 3.64 -22.60 2.77
C ILE A 90 5.01 -22.85 2.15
N HIS A 91 5.11 -22.67 0.83
CA HIS A 91 6.32 -22.88 0.07
C HIS A 91 7.13 -21.60 0.02
N LEU A 92 8.42 -21.72 0.32
CA LEU A 92 9.36 -20.61 0.36
C LEU A 92 10.29 -20.65 -0.86
N ALA A 93 10.93 -19.52 -1.18
CA ALA A 93 11.83 -19.45 -2.34
C ALA A 93 13.11 -20.28 -2.17
N ASP A 94 13.55 -20.54 -0.94
CA ASP A 94 14.67 -21.42 -0.61
C ASP A 94 14.34 -22.93 -0.67
N GLN A 95 13.17 -23.27 -1.22
CA GLN A 95 12.63 -24.64 -1.32
C GLN A 95 12.21 -25.26 0.03
N THR A 96 12.30 -24.51 1.13
CA THR A 96 11.73 -24.92 2.42
C THR A 96 10.20 -24.89 2.34
N THR A 97 9.54 -25.83 3.01
CA THR A 97 8.09 -25.81 3.20
C THR A 97 7.77 -25.78 4.69
N LEU A 98 7.03 -24.76 5.10
CA LEU A 98 6.45 -24.66 6.44
C LEU A 98 5.01 -25.17 6.41
N SER A 99 4.44 -25.49 7.57
CA SER A 99 3.03 -25.92 7.65
C SER A 99 2.35 -25.34 8.88
N ALA A 100 1.10 -24.91 8.70
CA ALA A 100 0.27 -24.33 9.76
C ALA A 100 -1.18 -24.81 9.70
N ARG A 101 -1.89 -24.68 10.82
CA ARG A 101 -3.34 -24.97 10.92
C ARG A 101 -4.18 -23.79 10.44
N ALA A 102 -3.68 -22.58 10.61
CA ALA A 102 -4.25 -21.35 10.10
C ALA A 102 -3.18 -20.44 9.48
N VAL A 103 -3.60 -19.53 8.61
CA VAL A 103 -2.73 -18.56 7.95
C VAL A 103 -3.36 -17.17 7.99
N ILE A 104 -2.56 -16.14 8.31
CA ILE A 104 -2.92 -14.73 8.05
C ILE A 104 -2.06 -14.23 6.91
N TYR A 105 -2.70 -13.86 5.80
CA TYR A 105 -2.05 -13.30 4.62
C TYR A 105 -2.09 -11.78 4.65
N ALA A 106 -0.94 -11.16 4.90
CA ALA A 106 -0.76 -9.72 5.06
C ALA A 106 0.37 -9.19 4.16
N ALA A 107 0.49 -9.75 2.94
CA ALA A 107 1.56 -9.44 1.99
C ALA A 107 1.48 -8.02 1.39
N GLY A 108 0.40 -7.28 1.66
CA GLY A 108 0.21 -5.92 1.18
C GLY A 108 0.10 -5.82 -0.35
N VAL A 109 0.51 -4.66 -0.85
CA VAL A 109 0.46 -4.26 -2.26
C VAL A 109 1.79 -3.62 -2.65
N HIS A 110 2.12 -3.63 -3.93
CA HIS A 110 3.18 -2.79 -4.49
C HIS A 110 2.61 -1.70 -5.39
N VAL A 111 3.34 -0.60 -5.52
CA VAL A 111 2.96 0.51 -6.42
C VAL A 111 3.34 0.17 -7.85
N GLN A 112 2.49 0.53 -8.81
CA GLN A 112 2.91 0.57 -10.21
C GLN A 112 3.89 1.73 -10.41
N ARG A 113 5.17 1.40 -10.59
CA ARG A 113 6.23 2.39 -10.84
C ARG A 113 6.08 2.99 -12.24
N LEU A 114 6.49 4.25 -12.38
CA LEU A 114 6.60 4.90 -13.69
C LEU A 114 7.87 4.47 -14.42
N ASP A 115 8.93 4.13 -13.66
CA ASP A 115 10.25 3.75 -14.15
C ASP A 115 10.87 4.78 -15.11
N ILE A 116 10.69 6.06 -14.76
CA ILE A 116 11.21 7.21 -15.51
C ILE A 116 12.40 7.90 -14.80
N PRO A 117 13.22 8.67 -15.53
CA PRO A 117 14.25 9.49 -14.93
C PRO A 117 13.70 10.41 -13.82
N GLY A 118 14.42 10.46 -12.70
CA GLY A 118 14.08 11.28 -11.54
C GLY A 118 13.11 10.64 -10.54
N GLU A 119 12.32 9.62 -10.91
CA GLU A 119 11.29 9.05 -10.03
C GLU A 119 11.83 8.64 -8.64
N ARG A 120 12.89 7.81 -8.62
CA ARG A 120 13.49 7.35 -7.36
C ARG A 120 14.12 8.48 -6.56
N ARG A 121 14.66 9.50 -7.23
CA ARG A 121 15.35 10.65 -6.61
C ARG A 121 14.37 11.56 -5.88
N PHE A 122 13.20 11.81 -6.48
CA PHE A 122 12.23 12.78 -5.97
C PHE A 122 11.12 12.18 -5.12
N LEU A 123 11.06 10.86 -4.97
CA LEU A 123 10.15 10.20 -4.04
C LEU A 123 10.40 10.67 -2.60
N GLY A 124 9.38 11.25 -1.96
CA GLY A 124 9.50 11.88 -0.63
C GLY A 124 10.21 13.24 -0.63
N ARG A 125 10.59 13.76 -1.81
CA ARG A 125 11.19 15.08 -2.03
C ARG A 125 10.40 15.85 -3.09
N GLY A 126 9.07 15.85 -2.93
CA GLY A 126 8.10 16.46 -3.84
C GLY A 126 7.26 15.46 -4.63
N ALA A 127 7.70 14.22 -4.84
CA ALA A 127 6.88 13.17 -5.46
C ALA A 127 6.28 12.21 -4.41
N SER A 128 5.01 11.83 -4.60
CA SER A 128 4.30 10.89 -3.74
C SER A 128 3.40 9.91 -4.49
N TYR A 129 3.15 8.76 -3.87
CA TYR A 129 2.16 7.74 -4.26
C TYR A 129 0.95 7.70 -3.32
N SER A 130 0.80 8.70 -2.45
CA SER A 130 -0.32 8.78 -1.52
C SER A 130 -0.68 10.22 -1.24
N ALA A 131 -1.70 10.71 -1.96
CA ALA A 131 -2.31 12.00 -1.65
C ALA A 131 -2.86 12.03 -0.22
N ILE A 132 -3.53 10.96 0.23
CA ILE A 132 -4.08 10.85 1.59
C ILE A 132 -3.01 11.13 2.66
N SER A 133 -1.80 10.61 2.47
CA SER A 133 -0.70 10.80 3.43
C SER A 133 -0.06 12.19 3.37
N HIS A 134 -0.04 12.88 2.22
CA HIS A 134 0.83 14.05 2.03
C HIS A 134 0.15 15.29 1.46
N ALA A 135 -1.09 15.25 0.99
CA ALA A 135 -1.77 16.37 0.35
C ALA A 135 -1.78 17.63 1.24
N HIS A 136 -2.02 17.46 2.54
CA HIS A 136 -2.04 18.54 3.53
C HIS A 136 -0.74 19.36 3.64
N LEU A 137 0.37 18.88 3.06
CA LEU A 137 1.67 19.58 3.05
C LEU A 137 1.82 20.59 1.93
N PHE A 138 0.93 20.53 0.93
CA PHE A 138 1.02 21.34 -0.28
C PHE A 138 0.09 22.56 -0.22
N LEU A 139 -0.02 23.17 0.97
CA LEU A 139 -0.78 24.40 1.15
C LEU A 139 -0.22 25.52 0.26
N ASP A 140 -1.09 26.16 -0.52
CA ASP A 140 -0.76 27.26 -1.44
C ASP A 140 0.34 26.90 -2.47
N LYS A 141 0.42 25.61 -2.83
CA LYS A 141 1.37 25.10 -3.83
C LYS A 141 0.72 24.76 -5.15
N THR A 142 1.51 24.68 -6.22
CA THR A 142 1.09 24.09 -7.50
C THR A 142 1.48 22.63 -7.54
N VAL A 143 0.51 21.74 -7.75
CA VAL A 143 0.75 20.29 -7.75
C VAL A 143 0.25 19.63 -9.03
N ALA A 144 0.75 18.44 -9.31
CA ALA A 144 0.26 17.56 -10.36
C ALA A 144 -0.25 16.24 -9.79
N VAL A 145 -1.32 15.70 -10.35
CA VAL A 145 -1.85 14.36 -10.10
C VAL A 145 -1.80 13.58 -11.40
N ILE A 146 -1.22 12.39 -11.41
CA ILE A 146 -1.28 11.47 -12.56
C ILE A 146 -2.11 10.23 -12.22
N GLY A 147 -3.17 10.01 -12.99
CA GLY A 147 -4.04 8.84 -12.88
C GLY A 147 -5.47 9.09 -13.36
N ASP A 148 -6.21 8.02 -13.60
CA ASP A 148 -7.57 8.02 -14.19
C ASP A 148 -8.62 7.32 -13.29
N GLY A 149 -8.16 6.55 -12.31
CA GLY A 149 -9.00 5.76 -11.40
C GLY A 149 -9.57 6.50 -10.20
N HIS A 150 -10.16 5.73 -9.28
CA HIS A 150 -10.74 6.24 -8.03
C HIS A 150 -9.73 7.02 -7.18
N ARG A 151 -8.47 6.55 -7.13
CA ARG A 151 -7.39 7.19 -6.38
C ARG A 151 -7.10 8.60 -6.88
N ALA A 152 -7.02 8.80 -8.20
CA ALA A 152 -6.82 10.11 -8.80
C ALA A 152 -7.98 11.07 -8.48
N ARG A 153 -9.24 10.58 -8.54
CA ARG A 153 -10.42 11.37 -8.14
C ARG A 153 -10.31 11.85 -6.70
N ARG A 154 -9.96 10.96 -5.78
CA ARG A 154 -9.78 11.30 -4.37
C ARG A 154 -8.63 12.29 -4.17
N ALA A 155 -7.49 12.07 -4.82
CA ALA A 155 -6.34 12.96 -4.75
C ALA A 155 -6.68 14.38 -5.22
N VAL A 156 -7.37 14.54 -6.35
CA VAL A 156 -7.82 15.85 -6.84
C VAL A 156 -8.78 16.51 -5.84
N ALA A 157 -9.72 15.75 -5.28
CA ALA A 157 -10.67 16.27 -4.29
C ALA A 157 -9.96 16.77 -3.01
N GLU A 158 -8.95 16.06 -2.52
CA GLU A 158 -8.17 16.45 -1.35
C GLU A 158 -7.24 17.64 -1.66
N LEU A 159 -6.51 17.59 -2.78
CA LEU A 159 -5.54 18.62 -3.15
C LEU A 159 -6.20 19.96 -3.48
N THR A 160 -7.38 19.98 -4.10
CA THR A 160 -8.07 21.24 -4.40
C THR A 160 -8.51 22.02 -3.16
N GLN A 161 -8.56 21.37 -1.98
CA GLN A 161 -8.84 22.05 -0.71
C GLN A 161 -7.62 22.78 -0.13
N VAL A 162 -6.40 22.43 -0.55
CA VAL A 162 -5.15 22.90 0.07
C VAL A 162 -4.19 23.57 -0.93
N ALA A 163 -4.08 23.03 -2.14
CA ALA A 163 -3.23 23.57 -3.20
C ALA A 163 -3.84 24.83 -3.82
N ASP A 164 -2.98 25.68 -4.37
CA ASP A 164 -3.38 26.82 -5.18
C ASP A 164 -3.85 26.34 -6.56
N HIS A 165 -3.12 25.40 -7.16
CA HIS A 165 -3.44 24.83 -8.47
C HIS A 165 -3.14 23.32 -8.56
N VAL A 166 -3.95 22.58 -9.33
CA VAL A 166 -3.82 21.14 -9.55
C VAL A 166 -3.83 20.82 -11.05
N HIS A 167 -2.70 20.35 -11.58
CA HIS A 167 -2.63 19.73 -12.90
C HIS A 167 -3.09 18.27 -12.81
N LEU A 168 -4.24 17.94 -13.38
CA LEU A 168 -4.73 16.56 -13.48
C LEU A 168 -4.29 15.96 -14.82
N ILE A 169 -3.40 14.98 -14.78
CA ILE A 169 -2.83 14.30 -15.95
C ILE A 169 -3.44 12.90 -16.05
N THR A 170 -4.06 12.59 -17.19
CA THR A 170 -4.63 11.26 -17.43
C THR A 170 -3.91 10.59 -18.60
N PRO A 171 -3.31 9.38 -18.41
CA PRO A 171 -2.70 8.64 -19.51
C PRO A 171 -3.69 8.30 -20.63
N SER A 172 -4.96 8.08 -20.28
CA SER A 172 -6.05 7.92 -21.23
C SER A 172 -6.45 9.27 -21.85
N PRO A 173 -6.63 9.35 -23.18
CA PRO A 173 -7.25 10.51 -23.84
C PRO A 173 -8.70 10.74 -23.38
N ASP A 174 -9.40 9.68 -22.98
CA ASP A 174 -10.70 9.77 -22.32
C ASP A 174 -10.48 9.65 -20.80
N ALA A 175 -10.38 10.80 -20.12
CA ALA A 175 -10.26 10.89 -18.66
C ALA A 175 -11.48 10.33 -17.89
N GLY A 176 -12.55 9.93 -18.59
CA GLY A 176 -13.83 9.57 -17.99
C GLY A 176 -14.65 10.79 -17.55
N LYS A 177 -15.98 10.61 -17.53
CA LYS A 177 -16.94 11.69 -17.23
C LYS A 177 -16.66 12.36 -15.88
N THR A 178 -16.45 11.57 -14.82
CA THR A 178 -16.28 12.11 -13.47
C THR A 178 -15.08 13.05 -13.33
N LEU A 179 -13.91 12.68 -13.87
CA LEU A 179 -12.72 13.52 -13.78
C LEU A 179 -12.85 14.78 -14.65
N ARG A 180 -13.48 14.67 -15.82
CA ARG A 180 -13.81 15.85 -16.65
C ARG A 180 -14.74 16.83 -15.93
N ASP A 181 -15.81 16.31 -15.31
CA ASP A 181 -16.76 17.13 -14.57
C ASP A 181 -16.08 17.81 -13.36
N MET A 182 -15.21 17.10 -12.65
CA MET A 182 -14.43 17.66 -11.54
C MET A 182 -13.49 18.79 -12.01
N ALA A 183 -12.79 18.60 -13.12
CA ALA A 183 -11.90 19.61 -13.67
C ALA A 183 -12.67 20.84 -14.18
N ALA A 184 -13.81 20.63 -14.85
CA ALA A 184 -14.65 21.71 -15.36
C ALA A 184 -15.36 22.52 -14.25
N ALA A 185 -15.60 21.91 -13.09
CA ALA A 185 -16.29 22.55 -11.97
C ALA A 185 -15.37 23.33 -11.02
N ASN A 186 -14.05 23.29 -11.23
CA ASN A 186 -13.08 23.91 -10.33
C ASN A 186 -11.96 24.61 -11.11
N ASP A 187 -11.94 25.94 -11.06
CA ASP A 187 -10.96 26.78 -11.77
C ASP A 187 -9.50 26.53 -11.33
N LYS A 188 -9.27 25.85 -10.20
CA LYS A 188 -7.94 25.41 -9.76
C LYS A 188 -7.43 24.18 -10.51
N VAL A 189 -8.24 23.52 -11.34
CA VAL A 189 -7.88 22.24 -11.95
C VAL A 189 -7.69 22.39 -13.45
N THR A 190 -6.48 22.09 -13.93
CA THR A 190 -6.20 21.97 -15.38
C THR A 190 -6.09 20.51 -15.77
N LEU A 191 -6.93 20.05 -16.71
CA LEU A 191 -6.92 18.67 -17.22
C LEU A 191 -5.99 18.49 -18.43
N TRP A 192 -5.13 17.47 -18.37
CA TRP A 192 -4.17 17.07 -19.41
C TRP A 192 -4.47 15.63 -19.86
N PRO A 193 -5.43 15.43 -20.79
CA PRO A 193 -5.84 14.10 -21.21
C PRO A 193 -4.92 13.53 -22.29
N GLY A 194 -4.60 12.23 -22.20
CA GLY A 194 -3.72 11.54 -23.15
C GLY A 194 -2.23 11.88 -22.98
N TYR A 195 -1.86 12.38 -21.81
CA TYR A 195 -0.47 12.71 -21.46
C TYR A 195 0.10 11.69 -20.47
N ARG A 196 1.39 11.39 -20.63
CA ARG A 196 2.18 10.59 -19.70
C ARG A 196 3.36 11.42 -19.19
N LEU A 197 3.84 11.07 -18.00
CA LEU A 197 5.07 11.63 -17.47
C LEU A 197 6.27 10.95 -18.13
N SER A 198 7.24 11.71 -18.61
CA SER A 198 8.48 11.19 -19.20
C SER A 198 9.71 11.46 -18.34
N GLU A 199 9.69 12.51 -17.51
CA GLU A 199 10.82 12.88 -16.65
C GLU A 199 10.36 13.71 -15.44
N MET A 200 11.08 13.55 -14.34
CA MET A 200 11.01 14.44 -13.18
C MET A 200 12.37 15.14 -13.00
N ALA A 201 12.36 16.46 -12.76
CA ALA A 201 13.59 17.23 -12.63
C ALA A 201 13.52 18.28 -11.52
N GLY A 202 14.70 18.65 -11.03
CA GLY A 202 14.93 19.58 -9.94
C GLY A 202 16.31 19.41 -9.32
N ASP A 203 16.63 20.29 -8.37
CA ASP A 203 17.86 20.24 -7.59
C ASP A 203 17.67 19.28 -6.41
N ASP A 204 17.52 19.79 -5.19
CA ASP A 204 17.32 18.94 -4.00
C ASP A 204 15.91 18.37 -3.91
N PHE A 205 14.95 19.05 -4.53
CA PHE A 205 13.52 18.73 -4.53
C PHE A 205 12.97 18.80 -5.96
N LEU A 206 11.84 18.14 -6.17
CA LEU A 206 11.09 18.23 -7.43
C LEU A 206 10.72 19.70 -7.70
N ALA A 207 10.96 20.16 -8.92
CA ALA A 207 10.61 21.51 -9.34
C ALA A 207 9.84 21.52 -10.67
N GLN A 208 10.00 20.47 -11.49
CA GLN A 208 9.30 20.36 -12.76
C GLN A 208 9.12 18.90 -13.19
N VAL A 209 8.16 18.70 -14.08
CA VAL A 209 7.94 17.43 -14.77
C VAL A 209 7.76 17.65 -16.26
N THR A 210 8.23 16.69 -17.04
CA THR A 210 8.03 16.68 -18.49
C THR A 210 6.87 15.74 -18.80
N LEU A 211 5.86 16.26 -19.49
CA LEU A 211 4.76 15.50 -20.05
C LEU A 211 5.03 15.18 -21.51
N GLN A 212 4.54 14.03 -21.95
CA GLN A 212 4.52 13.65 -23.35
C GLN A 212 3.11 13.22 -23.75
N SER A 213 2.56 13.90 -24.75
CA SER A 213 1.28 13.53 -25.37
C SER A 213 1.43 12.29 -26.23
N HIS A 214 0.31 11.63 -26.53
CA HIS A 214 0.29 10.53 -27.51
C HIS A 214 0.74 10.96 -28.93
N GLY A 215 0.60 12.24 -29.27
CA GLY A 215 1.02 12.81 -30.56
C GLY A 215 2.51 13.18 -30.63
N GLY A 216 3.28 12.96 -29.56
CA GLY A 216 4.72 13.24 -29.50
C GLY A 216 5.09 14.64 -29.01
N THR A 217 4.12 15.55 -28.81
CA THR A 217 4.37 16.86 -28.18
C THR A 217 4.84 16.67 -26.74
N ALA A 218 5.91 17.36 -26.37
CA ALA A 218 6.44 17.43 -25.02
C ALA A 218 6.14 18.80 -24.40
N GLU A 219 5.72 18.80 -23.14
CA GLU A 219 5.39 20.00 -22.37
C GLU A 219 6.06 19.93 -21.00
N THR A 220 6.58 21.06 -20.50
CA THR A 220 7.18 21.12 -19.16
C THR A 220 6.24 21.85 -18.22
N LEU A 221 5.92 21.21 -17.09
CA LEU A 221 5.15 21.84 -16.01
C LEU A 221 6.06 22.13 -14.82
N TYR A 222 6.02 23.36 -14.34
CA TYR A 222 6.66 23.76 -13.08
C TYR A 222 5.69 23.51 -11.94
N ILE A 223 6.09 22.65 -10.99
CA ILE A 223 5.25 22.19 -9.89
C ILE A 223 6.07 22.05 -8.62
N ASP A 224 5.42 22.22 -7.48
CA ASP A 224 6.00 21.96 -6.16
C ASP A 224 5.82 20.50 -5.72
N GLY A 225 4.85 19.79 -6.31
CA GLY A 225 4.49 18.43 -5.91
C GLY A 225 3.87 17.58 -6.99
N LEU A 226 4.16 16.29 -6.99
CA LEU A 226 3.59 15.28 -7.89
C LEU A 226 2.98 14.13 -7.10
N PHE A 227 1.74 13.77 -7.43
CA PHE A 227 1.01 12.63 -6.86
C PHE A 227 0.72 11.59 -7.94
N ILE A 228 1.25 10.39 -7.77
CA ILE A 228 1.18 9.29 -8.71
C ILE A 228 0.13 8.30 -8.21
N GLU A 229 -1.04 8.30 -8.85
CA GLU A 229 -2.23 7.56 -8.44
C GLU A 229 -2.65 6.54 -9.51
N LEU A 230 -1.66 5.80 -10.04
CA LEU A 230 -1.81 4.78 -11.11
C LEU A 230 -2.24 3.39 -10.62
N GLY A 231 -2.69 3.27 -9.38
CA GLY A 231 -3.16 2.01 -8.81
C GLY A 231 -2.09 1.27 -7.99
N LEU A 232 -2.57 0.28 -7.24
CA LEU A 232 -1.77 -0.60 -6.39
C LEU A 232 -2.02 -2.03 -6.86
N ILE A 233 -0.96 -2.84 -6.89
CA ILE A 233 -1.02 -4.24 -7.32
C ILE A 233 -0.94 -5.09 -6.05
N PRO A 234 -2.03 -5.81 -5.68
CA PRO A 234 -2.01 -6.73 -4.55
C PRO A 234 -1.04 -7.89 -4.78
N ASN A 235 -0.26 -8.21 -3.76
CA ASN A 235 0.68 -9.34 -3.80
C ASN A 235 -0.08 -10.64 -3.56
N THR A 236 -0.97 -11.05 -4.46
CA THR A 236 -1.88 -12.19 -4.27
C THR A 236 -1.52 -13.42 -5.09
N GLU A 237 -0.49 -13.35 -5.93
CA GLU A 237 -0.06 -14.46 -6.77
C GLU A 237 0.20 -15.75 -5.97
N PRO A 238 0.82 -15.71 -4.77
CA PRO A 238 1.03 -16.91 -3.95
C PRO A 238 -0.25 -17.57 -3.41
N LEU A 239 -1.42 -16.93 -3.47
CA LEU A 239 -2.67 -17.48 -2.93
C LEU A 239 -3.40 -18.43 -3.87
N ALA A 240 -2.95 -18.59 -5.13
CA ALA A 240 -3.32 -19.66 -6.07
C ALA A 240 -4.74 -20.28 -5.86
N ASP A 241 -5.78 -19.47 -6.02
CA ASP A 241 -7.21 -19.82 -5.92
C ASP A 241 -7.77 -20.17 -4.52
N LEU A 242 -6.97 -20.07 -3.45
CA LEU A 242 -7.46 -20.30 -2.08
C LEU A 242 -8.48 -19.26 -1.62
N ALA A 243 -8.44 -18.04 -2.17
CA ALA A 243 -9.35 -16.98 -1.78
C ALA A 243 -10.00 -16.33 -3.00
N GLN A 244 -11.25 -15.90 -2.83
CA GLN A 244 -11.91 -15.07 -3.82
C GLN A 244 -11.23 -13.69 -3.89
N LEU A 245 -10.93 -13.26 -5.12
CA LEU A 245 -10.38 -11.94 -5.40
C LEU A 245 -11.44 -11.04 -6.05
N ASP A 246 -11.33 -9.73 -5.85
CA ASP A 246 -12.13 -8.75 -6.57
C ASP A 246 -11.56 -8.46 -7.97
N GLU A 247 -12.22 -7.57 -8.72
CA GLU A 247 -11.80 -7.18 -10.07
C GLU A 247 -10.41 -6.51 -10.16
N ASN A 248 -9.88 -6.05 -9.01
CA ASN A 248 -8.56 -5.44 -8.89
C ASN A 248 -7.53 -6.42 -8.29
N GLY A 249 -7.88 -7.69 -8.13
CA GLY A 249 -7.02 -8.73 -7.56
C GLY A 249 -6.89 -8.68 -6.04
N ARG A 250 -7.69 -7.89 -5.33
CA ARG A 250 -7.64 -7.80 -3.86
C ARG A 250 -8.37 -8.97 -3.23
N VAL A 251 -7.87 -9.47 -2.10
CA VAL A 251 -8.52 -10.54 -1.35
C VAL A 251 -9.83 -10.04 -0.73
N ILE A 252 -10.95 -10.65 -1.08
CA ILE A 252 -12.24 -10.32 -0.48
C ILE A 252 -12.30 -10.92 0.92
N VAL A 253 -12.54 -10.07 1.92
CA VAL A 253 -12.71 -10.51 3.31
C VAL A 253 -14.02 -10.02 3.90
N ASP A 254 -14.53 -10.77 4.87
CA ASP A 254 -15.65 -10.27 5.67
C ASP A 254 -15.20 -9.32 6.79
N LYS A 255 -16.16 -8.85 7.60
CA LYS A 255 -15.89 -7.92 8.72
C LYS A 255 -14.91 -8.46 9.77
N LEU A 256 -14.59 -9.75 9.76
CA LEU A 256 -13.69 -10.44 10.69
C LEU A 256 -12.37 -10.89 10.03
N ASN A 257 -12.04 -10.40 8.83
CA ASN A 257 -10.87 -10.80 8.02
C ASN A 257 -10.89 -12.24 7.50
N ARG A 258 -12.06 -12.89 7.47
CA ARG A 258 -12.17 -14.25 6.93
C ARG A 258 -12.21 -14.20 5.42
N THR A 259 -11.40 -15.04 4.77
CA THR A 259 -11.52 -15.29 3.33
C THR A 259 -12.58 -16.35 3.05
N THR A 260 -12.80 -16.66 1.77
CA THR A 260 -13.65 -17.79 1.35
C THR A 260 -13.10 -19.16 1.75
N CYS A 261 -11.81 -19.28 2.10
CA CYS A 261 -11.19 -20.51 2.58
C CYS A 261 -11.11 -20.53 4.12
N PRO A 262 -11.83 -21.45 4.80
CA PRO A 262 -11.72 -21.61 6.25
C PRO A 262 -10.28 -21.83 6.71
N GLY A 263 -9.85 -21.10 7.75
CA GLY A 263 -8.49 -21.11 8.28
C GLY A 263 -7.51 -20.17 7.57
N LEU A 264 -7.89 -19.61 6.42
CA LEU A 264 -7.15 -18.55 5.74
C LEU A 264 -7.82 -17.20 6.01
N PHE A 265 -7.06 -16.30 6.62
CA PHE A 265 -7.43 -14.92 6.89
C PHE A 265 -6.54 -14.00 6.05
N ALA A 266 -7.01 -12.78 5.77
CA ALA A 266 -6.18 -11.77 5.10
C ALA A 266 -6.37 -10.40 5.74
N ALA A 267 -5.31 -9.60 5.79
CA ALA A 267 -5.31 -8.32 6.49
C ALA A 267 -4.46 -7.24 5.80
N GLY A 268 -4.90 -5.99 5.94
CA GLY A 268 -4.22 -4.81 5.38
C GLY A 268 -4.45 -4.65 3.88
N ASP A 269 -3.56 -3.91 3.22
CA ASP A 269 -3.73 -3.43 1.84
C ASP A 269 -3.92 -4.54 0.79
N VAL A 270 -3.58 -5.79 1.08
CA VAL A 270 -3.81 -6.94 0.18
C VAL A 270 -5.30 -7.27 0.02
N THR A 271 -6.14 -6.76 0.92
CA THR A 271 -7.58 -7.03 0.98
C THR A 271 -8.40 -5.93 0.32
N ASP A 272 -9.71 -6.14 0.21
CA ASP A 272 -10.69 -5.14 -0.24
C ASP A 272 -11.01 -4.04 0.80
N ILE A 273 -10.09 -3.80 1.74
CA ILE A 273 -10.19 -2.76 2.76
C ILE A 273 -10.45 -1.38 2.16
N CYS A 274 -11.21 -0.55 2.89
CA CYS A 274 -11.74 0.70 2.36
C CYS A 274 -10.68 1.77 2.09
N VAL A 275 -9.51 1.70 2.72
CA VAL A 275 -8.43 2.68 2.55
C VAL A 275 -7.08 2.12 2.98
N GLU A 276 -6.03 2.41 2.21
CA GLU A 276 -4.67 1.96 2.47
C GLU A 276 -3.94 2.96 3.38
N GLN A 277 -3.94 2.69 4.69
CA GLN A 277 -3.26 3.50 5.71
C GLN A 277 -2.68 2.61 6.80
N VAL A 278 -1.52 3.01 7.34
CA VAL A 278 -0.80 2.24 8.37
C VAL A 278 -1.67 1.92 9.58
N LEU A 279 -2.41 2.91 10.11
CA LEU A 279 -3.28 2.72 11.28
C LEU A 279 -4.44 1.76 11.00
N VAL A 280 -4.96 1.79 9.77
CA VAL A 280 -6.03 0.91 9.33
C VAL A 280 -5.50 -0.52 9.23
N ALA A 281 -4.32 -0.71 8.63
CA ALA A 281 -3.65 -2.01 8.55
C ALA A 281 -3.29 -2.58 9.94
N VAL A 282 -2.88 -1.74 10.90
CA VAL A 282 -2.66 -2.16 12.30
C VAL A 282 -3.96 -2.71 12.91
N GLY A 283 -5.06 -1.96 12.82
CA GLY A 283 -6.35 -2.41 13.34
C GLY A 283 -6.82 -3.71 12.68
N ASP A 284 -6.59 -3.83 11.37
CA ASP A 284 -6.98 -4.99 10.58
C ASP A 284 -6.13 -6.24 10.91
N GLY A 285 -4.82 -6.07 11.13
CA GLY A 285 -3.93 -7.14 11.59
C GLY A 285 -4.30 -7.67 12.98
N ALA A 286 -4.65 -6.78 13.92
CA ALA A 286 -5.13 -7.18 15.24
C ALA A 286 -6.46 -7.97 15.15
N LYS A 287 -7.39 -7.50 14.32
CA LYS A 287 -8.68 -8.15 14.07
C LYS A 287 -8.47 -9.56 13.50
N ALA A 288 -7.63 -9.70 12.47
CA ALA A 288 -7.31 -11.00 11.88
C ALA A 288 -6.67 -11.99 12.87
N ALA A 289 -5.74 -11.53 13.71
CA ALA A 289 -5.10 -12.39 14.72
C ALA A 289 -6.09 -12.90 15.77
N LEU A 290 -7.00 -12.05 16.25
CA LEU A 290 -8.02 -12.45 17.21
C LEU A 290 -9.04 -13.41 16.58
N THR A 291 -9.46 -13.17 15.34
CA THR A 291 -10.35 -14.11 14.63
C THR A 291 -9.66 -15.46 14.37
N ALA A 292 -8.37 -15.45 13.99
CA ALA A 292 -7.60 -16.67 13.79
C ALA A 292 -7.43 -17.46 15.09
N TYR A 293 -7.23 -16.78 16.22
CA TYR A 293 -7.20 -17.42 17.53
C TYR A 293 -8.52 -18.14 17.85
N ASP A 294 -9.66 -17.47 17.64
CA ASP A 294 -10.98 -18.07 17.87
C ASP A 294 -11.23 -19.30 16.99
N TYR A 295 -10.73 -19.27 15.73
CA TYR A 295 -10.78 -20.42 14.82
C TYR A 295 -9.96 -21.62 15.33
N LEU A 296 -8.83 -21.35 16.01
CA LEU A 296 -7.93 -22.38 16.54
C LEU A 296 -8.37 -22.95 17.89
N LEU A 297 -9.30 -22.32 18.62
CA LEU A 297 -9.75 -22.77 19.95
C LEU A 297 -10.21 -24.23 20.06
N PRO A 298 -10.94 -24.83 19.09
CA PRO A 298 -11.35 -26.24 19.17
C PRO A 298 -10.17 -27.23 19.16
N ALA A 299 -8.98 -26.70 18.94
CA ALA A 299 -7.82 -27.36 18.41
C ALA A 299 -6.59 -27.14 19.32
N LEU A 300 -6.68 -26.19 20.27
CA LEU A 300 -5.73 -25.85 21.34
C LEU A 300 -6.14 -26.53 22.65
#